data_AF-A0A8S2TZU8-F1
#
_entry.id   AF-A0A8S2TZU8-F1
#
_cell.length_a   1.000
_cell.length_b   1.000
_cell.length_c   1.000
_cell.angle_alpha   90.00
_cell.angle_beta   90.00
_cell.angle_gamma   90.00
#
_symmetry.space_group_name_H-M   'P 1'
#
loop_
_entity.id
_entity.type
_entity.pdbx_description
1 polymer ?
#
loop_
_entity_poly.entity_id
_entity_poly.type
_entity_poly.pdbx_seq_one_letter_code
_entity_poly.pdbx_strand_id
1 'polypeptide(L)'
;YGPPRLAQRIANFSLKAMVHLSKNEFTEPERQRKLGILLWPDWYYGVLLLYSCELAINHLKLSENIDLGLAYTLLDQSTTDRDQYDMEKNNRLHLHSWHTLEKFSKFEFKAGKYNLIHPRKFMKDTSALGYAMRMALESRLMSHVGLKAELMNAKQ
;
A
#
# COMPACT_ATOMS: atom_id res chain seq x y z
N TYR A 1 -0.93 -5.73 -12.82
CA TYR A 1 -2.14 -6.05 -12.03
C TYR A 1 -2.97 -7.22 -12.57
N GLY A 2 -2.52 -7.96 -13.60
CA GLY A 2 -3.26 -9.10 -14.17
C GLY A 2 -4.51 -8.71 -14.97
N PRO A 3 -5.27 -9.68 -15.50
CA PRO A 3 -6.49 -9.43 -16.27
C PRO A 3 -7.56 -8.72 -15.41
N PRO A 4 -8.16 -7.61 -15.87
CA PRO A 4 -9.10 -6.82 -15.07
C PRO A 4 -10.29 -7.61 -14.51
N ARG A 5 -10.86 -8.51 -15.32
CA ARG A 5 -11.98 -9.37 -14.91
C ARG A 5 -11.61 -10.34 -13.79
N LEU A 6 -10.36 -10.80 -13.76
CA LEU A 6 -9.87 -11.66 -12.69
C LEU A 6 -9.69 -10.85 -11.40
N ALA A 7 -9.06 -9.68 -11.49
CA ALA A 7 -8.88 -8.79 -10.33
C ALA A 7 -10.22 -8.39 -9.68
N GLN A 8 -11.22 -8.01 -10.49
CA GLN A 8 -12.57 -7.69 -10.01
C GLN A 8 -13.23 -8.87 -9.31
N ARG A 9 -13.03 -10.08 -9.84
CA ARG A 9 -13.62 -11.30 -9.29
C ARG A 9 -12.96 -11.71 -7.97
N ILE A 10 -11.63 -11.65 -7.88
CA ILE A 10 -10.91 -11.83 -6.61
C ILE A 10 -11.43 -10.83 -5.57
N ALA A 11 -11.49 -9.54 -5.91
CA ALA A 11 -11.97 -8.50 -5.00
C ALA A 11 -13.40 -8.77 -4.50
N ASN A 12 -14.31 -9.14 -5.41
CA ASN A 12 -15.69 -9.50 -5.05
C ASN A 12 -15.75 -10.72 -4.13
N PHE A 13 -14.93 -11.74 -4.38
CA PHE A 13 -14.88 -12.92 -3.51
C PHE A 13 -14.28 -12.60 -2.15
N SER A 14 -13.23 -11.77 -2.07
CA SER A 14 -12.65 -11.30 -0.81
C SER A 14 -13.68 -10.58 0.06
N LEU A 15 -14.52 -9.71 -0.53
CA LEU A 15 -15.59 -9.05 0.22
C LEU A 15 -16.63 -10.06 0.75
N LYS A 16 -17.00 -11.06 -0.05
CA LYS A 16 -17.93 -12.13 0.38
C LYS A 16 -17.33 -12.96 1.52
N ALA A 17 -16.07 -13.36 1.39
CA ALA A 17 -15.35 -14.09 2.43
C ALA A 17 -15.26 -13.26 3.71
N MET A 18 -14.95 -11.96 3.62
CA MET A 18 -14.88 -11.07 4.78
C MET A 18 -16.20 -10.99 5.55
N VAL A 19 -17.31 -10.86 4.81
CA VAL A 19 -18.67 -10.86 5.40
C VAL A 19 -19.02 -12.23 6.00
N HIS A 20 -18.56 -13.32 5.38
CA HIS A 20 -18.77 -14.66 5.92
C HIS A 20 -18.02 -14.85 7.23
N LEU A 21 -16.72 -14.52 7.26
CA LEU A 21 -15.89 -14.59 8.46
C LEU A 21 -16.52 -13.79 9.59
N SER A 22 -16.92 -12.54 9.34
CA SER A 22 -17.50 -11.67 10.38
C SER A 22 -18.83 -12.18 10.95
N LYS A 23 -19.59 -12.97 10.19
CA LYS A 23 -20.92 -13.47 10.58
C LYS A 23 -20.91 -14.88 11.18
N ASN A 24 -19.96 -15.72 10.80
CA ASN A 24 -20.05 -17.17 11.08
C ASN A 24 -18.88 -17.71 11.89
N GLU A 25 -17.67 -17.21 11.71
CA GLU A 25 -16.47 -17.80 12.32
C GLU A 25 -16.21 -17.31 13.75
N PHE A 26 -16.91 -16.25 14.16
CA PHE A 26 -16.84 -15.70 15.51
C PHE A 26 -17.99 -16.21 16.36
N THR A 27 -17.76 -16.41 17.65
CA THR A 27 -18.80 -16.74 18.63
C THR A 27 -19.84 -15.60 18.74
N GLU A 28 -21.04 -15.94 19.21
CA GLU A 28 -22.12 -14.96 19.32
C GLU A 28 -21.78 -13.72 20.18
N PRO A 29 -21.09 -13.84 21.32
CA PRO A 29 -20.67 -12.67 22.11
C PRO A 29 -19.68 -11.75 21.38
N GLU A 30 -18.79 -12.32 20.56
CA GLU A 30 -17.85 -11.56 19.72
C GLU A 30 -18.60 -10.75 18.66
N ARG A 31 -19.55 -11.39 17.96
CA ARG A 31 -20.37 -10.73 16.93
C ARG A 31 -21.27 -9.62 17.49
N GLN A 32 -21.76 -9.79 18.71
CA GLN A 32 -22.59 -8.81 19.41
C GLN A 32 -21.78 -7.67 20.04
N ARG A 33 -20.45 -7.62 19.82
CA ARG A 33 -19.53 -6.62 20.42
C ARG A 33 -19.55 -6.60 21.95
N LYS A 34 -20.04 -7.66 22.59
CA LYS A 34 -20.16 -7.76 24.06
C LYS A 34 -18.82 -7.96 24.76
N LEU A 35 -17.81 -8.40 24.00
CA LEU A 35 -16.45 -8.60 24.48
C LEU A 35 -15.55 -7.36 24.25
N GLY A 36 -16.05 -6.35 23.52
CA GLY A 36 -15.36 -5.08 23.27
C GLY A 36 -13.89 -5.24 22.88
N ILE A 37 -13.06 -4.34 23.41
CA ILE A 37 -11.60 -4.33 23.18
C ILE A 37 -10.86 -5.55 23.76
N LEU A 38 -11.49 -6.37 24.60
CA LEU A 38 -10.81 -7.50 25.26
C LEU A 38 -10.47 -8.60 24.27
N LEU A 39 -11.22 -8.73 23.18
CA LEU A 39 -10.96 -9.71 22.13
C LEU A 39 -10.85 -9.08 20.75
N TRP A 40 -11.53 -7.96 20.47
CA TRP A 40 -11.63 -7.49 19.08
C TRP A 40 -11.89 -5.97 18.94
N PRO A 41 -10.88 -5.18 18.55
CA PRO A 41 -11.00 -3.72 18.39
C PRO A 41 -11.65 -3.33 17.06
N ASP A 42 -12.23 -2.13 16.98
CA ASP A 42 -13.02 -1.65 15.81
C ASP A 42 -12.29 -1.70 14.45
N TRP A 43 -10.95 -1.72 14.44
CA TRP A 43 -10.14 -1.81 13.21
C TRP A 43 -10.10 -3.21 12.57
N TYR A 44 -10.76 -4.20 13.18
CA TYR A 44 -10.63 -5.59 12.76
C TYR A 44 -11.13 -5.94 11.37
N TYR A 45 -12.06 -5.16 10.81
CA TYR A 45 -12.50 -5.40 9.43
C TYR A 45 -11.34 -5.23 8.46
N GLY A 46 -10.36 -4.39 8.79
CA GLY A 46 -9.10 -4.31 8.06
C GLY A 46 -8.30 -5.62 8.12
N VAL A 47 -8.30 -6.31 9.26
CA VAL A 47 -7.65 -7.63 9.41
C VAL A 47 -8.41 -8.71 8.66
N LEU A 48 -9.74 -8.73 8.80
CA LEU A 48 -10.57 -9.68 8.06
C LEU A 48 -10.41 -9.52 6.56
N LEU A 49 -10.26 -8.28 6.06
CA LEU A 49 -9.96 -8.03 4.65
C LEU A 49 -8.68 -8.74 4.22
N LEU A 50 -7.60 -8.68 5.02
CA LEU A 50 -6.33 -9.36 4.70
C LEU A 50 -6.51 -10.88 4.61
N TYR A 51 -7.12 -11.50 5.63
CA TYR A 51 -7.40 -12.94 5.61
C TYR A 51 -8.31 -13.34 4.45
N SER A 52 -9.32 -12.52 4.16
CA SER A 52 -10.29 -12.80 3.10
C SER A 52 -9.70 -12.65 1.70
N CYS A 53 -8.74 -11.74 1.51
CA CYS A 53 -7.95 -11.64 0.29
C CYS A 53 -7.15 -12.93 0.07
N GLU A 54 -6.45 -13.41 1.11
CA GLU A 54 -5.67 -14.64 1.03
C GLU A 54 -6.55 -15.86 0.71
N LEU A 55 -7.70 -15.99 1.39
CA LEU A 55 -8.67 -17.06 1.12
C LEU A 55 -9.22 -16.99 -0.31
N ALA A 56 -9.58 -15.79 -0.79
CA ALA A 56 -10.11 -15.60 -2.14
C ALA A 56 -9.08 -15.98 -3.22
N ILE A 57 -7.85 -15.53 -3.04
CA ILE A 57 -6.73 -15.80 -3.93
C ILE A 57 -6.49 -17.30 -4.01
N ASN A 58 -6.37 -17.98 -2.87
CA ASN A 58 -6.11 -19.42 -2.83
C ASN A 58 -7.29 -20.24 -3.37
N HIS A 59 -8.53 -19.87 -3.02
CA HIS A 59 -9.71 -20.56 -3.51
C HIS A 59 -9.80 -20.51 -5.03
N LEU A 60 -9.66 -19.31 -5.62
CA LEU A 60 -9.74 -19.13 -7.07
C LEU A 60 -8.54 -19.72 -7.81
N LYS A 61 -7.33 -19.65 -7.22
CA LYS A 61 -6.13 -20.31 -7.75
C LYS A 61 -6.37 -21.81 -7.93
N LEU A 62 -6.90 -22.47 -6.91
CA LEU A 62 -7.15 -23.91 -6.92
C LEU A 62 -8.35 -24.28 -7.79
N SER A 63 -9.45 -23.53 -7.72
CA SER A 63 -10.69 -23.88 -8.44
C SER A 63 -10.64 -23.60 -9.94
N GLU A 64 -9.89 -22.58 -10.36
CA GLU A 64 -9.83 -22.13 -11.76
C GLU A 64 -8.45 -22.38 -12.41
N ASN A 65 -7.53 -23.06 -11.72
CA ASN A 65 -6.16 -23.33 -12.18
C ASN A 65 -5.43 -22.06 -12.69
N ILE A 66 -5.61 -20.96 -11.95
CA ILE A 66 -5.03 -19.66 -12.29
C ILE A 66 -3.58 -19.63 -11.83
N ASP A 67 -2.65 -19.39 -12.76
CA ASP A 67 -1.27 -19.10 -12.39
C ASP A 67 -1.15 -17.66 -11.87
N LEU A 68 -0.82 -17.53 -10.59
CA LEU A 68 -0.56 -16.26 -9.94
C LEU A 68 0.95 -16.09 -9.79
N GLY A 69 1.54 -15.33 -10.72
CA GLY A 69 2.93 -14.91 -10.61
C GLY A 69 3.14 -14.01 -9.39
N LEU A 70 4.14 -14.34 -8.57
CA LEU A 70 4.55 -13.49 -7.43
C LEU A 70 5.32 -12.28 -7.95
N ALA A 71 4.67 -11.12 -7.99
CA ALA A 71 5.28 -9.84 -8.35
C ALA A 71 5.71 -9.05 -7.09
N TYR A 72 6.26 -9.73 -6.08
CA TYR A 72 6.62 -9.12 -4.79
C TYR A 72 7.60 -7.95 -4.95
N THR A 73 8.51 -8.05 -5.93
CA THR A 73 9.49 -7.01 -6.26
C THR A 73 8.89 -5.74 -6.89
N LEU A 74 7.63 -5.80 -7.37
CA LEU A 74 6.95 -4.65 -7.99
C LEU A 74 6.08 -3.85 -7.00
N LEU A 75 5.60 -4.50 -5.93
CA LEU A 75 4.54 -3.96 -5.06
C LEU A 75 4.99 -3.68 -3.63
N ASP A 76 6.11 -4.23 -3.16
CA ASP A 76 6.54 -4.04 -1.76
C ASP A 76 8.02 -3.71 -1.65
N GLN A 77 8.47 -2.71 -2.42
CA GLN A 77 9.85 -2.28 -2.34
C GLN A 77 10.07 -1.31 -1.19
N SER A 78 11.06 -1.58 -0.34
CA SER A 78 11.40 -0.70 0.76
C SER A 78 11.97 0.63 0.27
N THR A 79 11.52 1.74 0.87
CA THR A 79 12.20 3.05 0.71
C THR A 79 13.57 3.08 1.37
N THR A 80 13.95 2.01 2.07
CA THR A 80 15.30 1.81 2.59
C THR A 80 16.19 0.99 1.65
N ASP A 81 15.74 0.56 0.48
CA ASP A 81 16.61 -0.17 -0.44
C ASP A 81 17.65 0.75 -1.08
N ARG A 82 18.85 0.20 -1.32
CA ARG A 82 19.94 0.90 -2.02
C ARG A 82 20.02 0.54 -3.50
N ASP A 83 19.26 -0.46 -3.93
CA ASP A 83 19.21 -0.87 -5.33
C ASP A 83 18.72 0.28 -6.20
N GLN A 84 19.24 0.37 -7.43
CA GLN A 84 18.77 1.36 -8.39
C GLN A 84 17.26 1.20 -8.58
N TYR A 85 16.55 2.30 -8.33
CA TYR A 85 15.16 2.51 -8.69
C TYR A 85 15.13 3.00 -10.13
N ASP A 86 15.23 2.04 -11.04
CA ASP A 86 15.08 2.27 -12.47
C ASP A 86 13.58 2.35 -12.81
N MET A 87 13.10 3.57 -13.03
CA MET A 87 11.72 3.86 -13.43
C MET A 87 11.38 3.32 -14.83
N GLU A 88 12.37 3.16 -15.71
CA GLU A 88 12.17 2.70 -17.08
C GLU A 88 12.20 1.17 -17.18
N LYS A 89 12.99 0.49 -16.34
CA LYS A 89 13.15 -0.97 -16.39
C LYS A 89 12.28 -1.74 -15.42
N ASN A 90 12.06 -1.22 -14.21
CA ASN A 90 11.52 -2.06 -13.14
C ASN A 90 10.03 -1.91 -12.87
N ASN A 91 9.29 -1.01 -13.54
CA ASN A 91 7.83 -0.85 -13.36
C ASN A 91 7.41 -0.96 -11.88
N ARG A 92 8.15 -0.32 -10.97
CA ARG A 92 7.94 -0.46 -9.52
C ARG A 92 6.77 0.42 -9.11
N LEU A 93 5.65 -0.23 -8.82
CA LEU A 93 4.34 0.40 -8.69
C LEU A 93 4.09 0.95 -7.28
N HIS A 94 4.81 0.45 -6.27
CA HIS A 94 4.59 0.83 -4.89
C HIS A 94 5.88 0.81 -4.07
N LEU A 95 6.09 1.89 -3.31
CA LEU A 95 7.19 2.07 -2.38
C LEU A 95 6.66 1.99 -0.95
N HIS A 96 7.24 1.11 -0.14
CA HIS A 96 6.90 0.92 1.25
C HIS A 96 7.86 1.69 2.16
N SER A 97 7.34 2.70 2.88
CA SER A 97 8.05 3.33 3.99
C SER A 97 7.71 2.63 5.31
N TRP A 98 8.56 1.67 5.68
CA TRP A 98 8.45 0.89 6.92
C TRP A 98 8.44 1.78 8.16
N HIS A 99 8.09 1.20 9.31
CA HIS A 99 8.16 1.88 10.60
C HIS A 99 9.61 1.98 11.12
N THR A 100 10.45 2.70 10.38
CA THR A 100 11.86 2.90 10.69
C THR A 100 12.19 4.39 10.79
N LEU A 101 13.28 4.70 11.48
CA LEU A 101 13.91 6.01 11.50
C LEU A 101 15.07 6.10 10.49
N GLU A 102 15.45 4.99 9.88
CA GLU A 102 16.52 4.95 8.90
C GLU A 102 16.04 5.44 7.54
N LYS A 103 16.82 6.33 6.91
CA LYS A 103 16.59 6.84 5.54
C LYS A 103 15.28 7.64 5.42
N PHE A 104 14.44 7.41 4.41
CA PHE A 104 13.13 8.09 4.29
C PHE A 104 12.16 7.48 5.29
N SER A 105 11.89 8.25 6.35
CA SER A 105 10.94 7.90 7.39
C SER A 105 9.74 8.84 7.35
N LYS A 106 8.54 8.26 7.21
CA LYS A 106 7.28 9.02 7.30
C LYS A 106 7.10 9.72 8.65
N PHE A 107 7.67 9.16 9.73
CA PHE A 107 7.62 9.77 11.07
C PHE A 107 8.52 11.01 11.14
N GLU A 108 9.74 10.91 10.64
CA GLU A 108 10.70 12.02 10.59
C GLU A 108 10.22 13.13 9.64
N PHE A 109 9.59 12.77 8.52
CA PHE A 109 8.92 13.71 7.62
C PHE A 109 7.80 14.46 8.33
N LYS A 110 6.90 13.74 9.03
CA LYS A 110 5.82 14.33 9.82
C LYS A 110 6.35 15.21 10.96
N ALA A 111 7.45 14.82 11.59
CA ALA A 111 8.12 15.59 12.64
C ALA A 111 8.89 16.82 12.11
N GLY A 112 8.93 17.02 10.79
CA GLY A 112 9.60 18.16 10.18
C GLY A 112 11.12 18.09 10.16
N LYS A 113 11.72 16.92 10.40
CA LYS A 113 13.20 16.78 10.41
C LYS A 113 13.84 17.06 9.05
N TYR A 114 13.06 16.99 7.97
CA TYR A 114 13.51 17.28 6.61
C TYR A 114 13.20 18.71 6.13
N ASN A 115 12.69 19.61 7.00
CA ASN A 115 12.24 20.97 6.63
C ASN A 115 13.29 21.81 5.89
N LEU A 116 14.57 21.61 6.23
CA LEU A 116 15.69 22.39 5.70
C LEU A 116 16.36 21.72 4.49
N ILE A 117 15.86 20.57 4.04
CA ILE A 117 16.44 19.82 2.94
C ILE A 117 15.73 20.19 1.64
N HIS A 118 16.47 20.70 0.66
CA HIS A 118 15.91 21.04 -0.65
C HIS A 118 15.81 19.79 -1.55
N PRO A 119 14.69 19.57 -2.29
CA PRO A 119 14.50 18.37 -3.13
C PRO A 119 15.60 18.17 -4.17
N ARG A 120 16.18 19.26 -4.69
CA ARG A 120 17.33 19.23 -5.62
C ARG A 120 18.50 18.37 -5.16
N LYS A 121 18.69 18.18 -3.85
CA LYS A 121 19.73 17.30 -3.29
C LYS A 121 19.62 15.85 -3.80
N PHE A 122 18.42 15.41 -4.16
CA PHE A 122 18.14 14.03 -4.59
C PHE A 122 17.88 13.90 -6.10
N MET A 123 18.05 14.94 -6.91
CA MET A 123 17.77 14.86 -8.36
C MET A 123 18.64 13.84 -9.11
N LYS A 124 19.85 13.59 -8.63
CA LYS A 124 20.78 12.60 -9.21
C LYS A 124 20.73 11.24 -8.51
N ASP A 125 19.95 11.13 -7.43
CA ASP A 125 19.83 9.89 -6.67
C ASP A 125 18.76 9.01 -7.30
N THR A 126 19.20 7.96 -7.97
CA THR A 126 18.33 6.99 -8.65
C THR A 126 17.90 5.85 -7.75
N SER A 127 18.08 5.94 -6.43
CA SER A 127 17.59 4.93 -5.49
C SER A 127 16.12 5.15 -5.10
N ALA A 128 15.48 4.12 -4.55
CA ALA A 128 14.11 4.21 -4.04
C ALA A 128 14.01 5.27 -2.93
N LEU A 129 15.06 5.38 -2.12
CA LEU A 129 15.24 6.43 -1.12
C LEU A 129 15.25 7.82 -1.76
N GLY A 130 16.12 8.04 -2.74
CA GLY A 130 16.26 9.32 -3.42
C GLY A 130 14.94 9.79 -4.03
N TYR A 131 14.25 8.87 -4.70
CA TYR A 131 12.93 9.13 -5.26
C TYR A 131 11.89 9.48 -4.18
N ALA A 132 11.79 8.68 -3.11
CA ALA A 132 10.85 8.93 -2.02
C ALA A 132 11.11 10.26 -1.30
N MET A 133 12.38 10.58 -1.01
CA MET A 133 12.79 11.87 -0.44
C MET A 133 12.40 13.03 -1.36
N ARG A 134 12.66 12.91 -2.67
CA ARG A 134 12.32 13.95 -3.63
C ARG A 134 10.82 14.21 -3.66
N MET A 135 9.99 13.17 -3.81
CA MET A 135 8.53 13.31 -3.82
C MET A 135 8.02 13.99 -2.54
N ALA A 136 8.49 13.53 -1.38
CA ALA A 136 8.08 14.07 -0.10
C ALA A 136 8.44 15.55 0.03
N LEU A 137 9.66 15.94 -0.36
CA LEU A 137 10.10 17.33 -0.31
C LEU A 137 9.37 18.22 -1.33
N GLU A 138 9.14 17.74 -2.55
CA GLU A 138 8.39 18.46 -3.60
C GLU A 138 6.94 18.69 -3.18
N SER A 139 6.27 17.67 -2.63
CA SER A 139 4.89 17.79 -2.15
C SER A 139 4.69 18.90 -1.11
N ARG A 140 5.75 19.28 -0.38
CA ARG A 140 5.70 20.37 0.60
C ARG A 140 5.84 21.75 -0.02
N LEU A 141 6.53 21.83 -1.17
CA LEU A 141 6.68 23.06 -1.92
C LEU A 141 5.42 23.35 -2.75
N MET A 142 4.61 22.33 -3.02
CA MET A 142 3.34 22.46 -3.73
C MET A 142 2.25 22.99 -2.81
N SER A 143 1.68 24.14 -3.17
CA SER A 143 0.40 24.56 -2.60
C SER A 143 -0.74 23.70 -3.17
N HIS A 144 -1.88 23.64 -2.47
CA HIS A 144 -3.09 22.98 -3.01
C HIS A 144 -3.49 23.49 -4.40
N VAL A 145 -3.24 24.77 -4.70
CA VAL A 145 -3.47 25.37 -6.01
C VAL A 145 -2.46 24.87 -7.04
N GLY A 146 -1.18 24.81 -6.67
CA GLY A 146 -0.12 24.28 -7.53
C GLY A 146 -0.33 22.81 -7.91
N LEU A 147 -0.67 21.96 -6.93
CA LEU A 147 -0.95 20.54 -7.16
C LEU A 147 -2.14 20.35 -8.12
N LYS A 148 -3.22 21.12 -7.93
CA LYS A 148 -4.40 21.05 -8.82
C LYS A 148 -4.05 21.45 -10.26
N ALA A 149 -3.22 22.47 -10.45
CA ALA A 149 -2.79 22.91 -11.78
C ALA A 149 -1.93 21.83 -12.48
N GLU A 150 -0.96 21.24 -11.78
CA GLU A 150 -0.15 20.15 -12.34
C GLU A 150 -0.98 18.91 -12.70
N LEU A 151 -1.92 18.50 -11.84
CA LEU A 151 -2.80 17.36 -12.11
C LEU A 151 -3.72 17.57 -13.32
N MET A 152 -4.10 18.82 -13.62
CA MET A 152 -4.90 19.14 -14.80
C MET A 152 -4.06 19.11 -16.07
N ASN A 153 -2.80 19.56 -16.00
CA ASN A 153 -1.87 19.51 -17.13
C ASN A 153 -1.41 18.09 -17.46
N ALA A 154 -1.23 17.23 -16.45
CA ALA A 154 -0.81 15.83 -16.65
C ALA A 154 -1.90 14.92 -17.25
N LYS A 155 -3.14 15.40 -17.38
CA LYS A 155 -4.27 14.68 -17.98
C LYS A 155 -4.45 14.99 -19.48
N GLN A 156 -3.63 15.86 -20.06
CA GLN A 156 -3.55 16.15 -21.50
C GLN A 156 -2.44 15.32 -22.13
#